data_AF-A0A520R7S3-F1
#
_entry.id   AF-A0A520R7S3-F1
#
_cell.length_a   1.000
_cell.length_b   1.000
_cell.length_c   1.000
_cell.angle_alpha   90.00
_cell.angle_beta   90.00
_cell.angle_gamma   90.00
#
_symmetry.space_group_name_H-M   'P 1'
#
loop_
_entity.id
_entity.type
_entity.pdbx_description
1 polymer ?
#
loop_
_entity_poly.entity_id
_entity_poly.type
_entity_poly.pdbx_seq_one_letter_code
_entity_poly.pdbx_strand_id
1 'polypeptide(L)'
;MTEVALSIDGAPVCVPAEADVLWAESCLGFSLPDSYVEYVSRWGRAVLSGLIYVFVPTESVPDNIVVGQSQRKAMLSDIDAGIAELDPDGSVSLAERFIMFGISFNGHRFAWDGASKSDDPGVYVVGENALGVRSVGVGFSGFMDGVCAQASSQLLGPSYEPLRPQLKPLPIKE
;
A
#
# COMPACT_ATOMS: atom_id res chain seq x y z
N MET A 1 -22.42 1.61 -3.75
CA MET A 1 -21.21 1.94 -2.99
C MET A 1 -20.98 3.42 -3.13
N THR A 2 -20.78 4.14 -2.04
CA THR A 2 -20.54 5.58 -2.05
C THR A 2 -19.04 5.79 -2.16
N GLU A 3 -18.60 6.42 -3.24
CA GLU A 3 -17.20 6.75 -3.49
C GLU A 3 -16.64 7.57 -2.31
N VAL A 4 -15.50 7.12 -1.74
CA VAL A 4 -14.84 7.83 -0.65
C VAL A 4 -14.28 9.15 -1.19
N ALA A 5 -14.94 10.27 -0.86
CA ALA A 5 -14.48 11.59 -1.26
C ALA A 5 -13.17 11.95 -0.55
N LEU A 6 -12.06 11.91 -1.29
CA LEU A 6 -10.75 12.31 -0.79
C LEU A 6 -10.64 13.84 -0.73
N SER A 7 -10.18 14.34 0.41
CA SER A 7 -9.76 15.73 0.59
C SER A 7 -8.23 15.81 0.55
N ILE A 8 -7.68 16.83 -0.10
CA ILE A 8 -6.23 17.08 -0.11
C ILE A 8 -5.90 18.37 0.63
N ASP A 9 -4.88 18.32 1.50
CA ASP A 9 -4.34 19.48 2.21
C ASP A 9 -3.09 20.01 1.47
N GLY A 10 -3.32 20.69 0.35
CA GLY A 10 -2.27 21.29 -0.47
C GLY A 10 -2.28 20.84 -1.94
N ALA A 11 -1.22 21.20 -2.67
CA ALA A 11 -1.04 20.78 -4.06
C ALA A 11 -0.36 19.40 -4.14
N PRO A 12 -0.73 18.54 -5.11
CA PRO A 12 0.00 17.29 -5.38
C PRO A 12 1.49 17.54 -5.61
N VAL A 13 2.33 16.62 -5.14
CA VAL A 13 3.79 16.67 -5.29
C VAL A 13 4.31 15.34 -5.79
N CYS A 14 5.38 15.35 -6.58
CA CYS A 14 6.00 14.12 -7.12
C CYS A 14 4.97 13.21 -7.84
N VAL A 15 4.12 13.81 -8.67
CA VAL A 15 3.18 13.08 -9.51
C VAL A 15 4.00 12.33 -10.59
N PRO A 16 3.92 11.00 -10.67
CA PRO A 16 4.68 10.22 -11.63
C PRO A 16 4.15 10.48 -13.05
N ALA A 17 5.07 10.58 -14.01
CA ALA A 17 4.76 10.51 -15.42
C ALA A 17 4.57 9.05 -15.87
N GLU A 18 4.03 8.85 -17.06
CA GLU A 18 3.86 7.52 -17.66
C GLU A 18 5.18 6.74 -17.74
N ALA A 19 6.29 7.42 -18.06
CA ALA A 19 7.61 6.81 -18.09
C ALA A 19 8.07 6.30 -16.71
N ASP A 20 7.68 6.97 -15.62
CA ASP A 20 8.01 6.51 -14.27
C ASP A 20 7.22 5.23 -13.90
N VAL A 21 5.95 5.14 -14.33
CA VAL A 21 5.13 3.94 -14.16
C VAL A 21 5.76 2.75 -14.89
N LEU A 22 6.11 2.93 -16.17
CA LEU A 22 6.76 1.89 -16.98
C LEU A 22 8.11 1.44 -16.39
N TRP A 23 8.89 2.39 -15.85
CA TRP A 23 10.11 2.07 -15.13
C TRP A 23 9.84 1.17 -13.93
N ALA A 24 8.88 1.56 -13.07
CA ALA A 24 8.55 0.79 -11.87
C ALA A 24 8.06 -0.62 -12.23
N GLU A 25 7.17 -0.74 -13.23
CA GLU A 25 6.69 -2.04 -13.72
C GLU A 25 7.83 -2.92 -14.23
N SER A 26 8.77 -2.34 -15.00
CA SER A 26 9.95 -3.05 -15.48
C SER A 26 10.86 -3.52 -14.34
N CYS A 27 11.02 -2.73 -13.28
CA CYS A 27 11.82 -3.12 -12.12
C CYS A 27 11.14 -4.21 -11.28
N LEU A 28 9.81 -4.17 -11.17
CA LEU A 28 9.03 -5.10 -10.36
C LEU A 28 8.69 -6.40 -11.10
N GLY A 29 8.72 -6.40 -12.44
CA GLY A 29 8.21 -7.50 -13.25
C GLY A 29 6.70 -7.71 -13.09
N PHE A 30 5.98 -6.64 -12.77
CA PHE A 30 4.58 -6.64 -12.37
C PHE A 30 3.91 -5.37 -12.89
N SER A 31 2.78 -5.51 -13.59
CA SER A 31 1.96 -4.38 -14.02
C SER A 31 1.28 -3.73 -12.83
N LEU A 32 1.44 -2.43 -12.66
CA LEU A 32 0.89 -1.71 -11.52
C LEU A 32 -0.63 -1.60 -11.66
N PRO A 33 -1.40 -1.69 -10.55
CA PRO A 33 -2.85 -1.71 -10.68
C PRO A 33 -3.43 -0.39 -11.20
N ASP A 34 -4.45 -0.46 -12.05
CA ASP A 34 -5.07 0.71 -12.69
C ASP A 34 -5.53 1.74 -11.65
N SER A 35 -6.20 1.26 -10.58
CA SER A 35 -6.69 2.14 -9.51
C SER A 35 -5.56 2.79 -8.69
N TYR A 36 -4.40 2.13 -8.60
CA TYR A 36 -3.21 2.71 -7.98
C TYR A 36 -2.59 3.78 -8.89
N VAL A 37 -2.45 3.49 -10.19
CA VAL A 37 -1.93 4.45 -11.18
C VAL A 37 -2.80 5.70 -11.20
N GLU A 38 -4.12 5.54 -11.25
CA GLU A 38 -5.08 6.65 -11.17
C GLU A 38 -4.88 7.49 -9.90
N TYR A 39 -4.68 6.84 -8.75
CA TYR A 39 -4.44 7.51 -7.48
C TYR A 39 -3.13 8.32 -7.50
N VAL A 40 -2.00 7.71 -7.87
CA VAL A 40 -0.69 8.38 -7.83
C VAL A 40 -0.59 9.46 -8.91
N SER A 41 -1.23 9.30 -10.06
CA SER A 41 -1.29 10.33 -11.11
C SER A 41 -2.10 11.56 -10.71
N ARG A 42 -3.03 11.43 -9.74
CA ARG A 42 -3.81 12.57 -9.23
C ARG A 42 -3.13 13.26 -8.05
N TRP A 43 -2.56 12.49 -7.15
CA TRP A 43 -2.16 13.00 -5.83
C TRP A 43 -0.66 12.92 -5.58
N GLY A 44 0.07 12.13 -6.36
CA GLY A 44 1.50 11.91 -6.21
C GLY A 44 1.86 11.37 -4.83
N ARG A 45 2.94 11.89 -4.27
CA ARG A 45 3.49 11.49 -2.98
C ARG A 45 2.73 12.16 -1.84
N ALA A 46 1.97 11.37 -1.09
CA ALA A 46 1.15 11.85 0.02
C ALA A 46 1.05 10.83 1.16
N VAL A 47 0.66 11.33 2.34
CA VAL A 47 0.24 10.50 3.48
C VAL A 47 -1.27 10.58 3.63
N LEU A 48 -1.90 9.41 3.65
CA LEU A 48 -3.30 9.24 3.96
C LEU A 48 -3.52 9.26 5.47
N SER A 49 -4.39 10.15 5.92
CA SER A 49 -4.85 10.29 7.31
C SER A 49 -3.73 10.56 8.31
N GLY A 50 -2.60 11.10 7.85
CA GLY A 50 -1.40 11.26 8.67
C GLY A 50 -0.74 9.95 9.11
N LEU A 51 -1.16 8.80 8.57
CA LEU A 51 -0.76 7.46 9.02
C LEU A 51 -0.12 6.62 7.92
N ILE A 52 -0.77 6.55 6.75
CA ILE A 52 -0.43 5.61 5.69
C ILE A 52 0.38 6.32 4.62
N TYR A 53 1.60 5.86 4.39
CA TYR A 53 2.44 6.29 3.29
C TYR A 53 2.32 5.30 2.13
N VAL A 54 1.94 5.82 0.96
CA VAL A 54 1.87 5.07 -0.29
C VAL A 54 3.15 5.33 -1.06
N PHE A 55 3.88 4.28 -1.41
CA PHE A 55 5.08 4.39 -2.22
C PHE A 55 4.69 4.83 -3.62
N VAL A 56 5.36 5.85 -4.17
CA VAL A 56 5.12 6.33 -5.54
C VAL A 56 6.04 5.63 -6.54
N PRO A 57 5.61 5.45 -7.80
CA PRO A 57 6.42 4.81 -8.82
C PRO A 57 7.26 5.87 -9.54
N THR A 58 8.33 6.38 -8.92
CA THR A 58 9.30 7.28 -9.58
C THR A 58 10.68 7.17 -8.95
N GLU A 59 11.73 7.24 -9.77
CA GLU A 59 13.14 7.28 -9.32
C GLU A 59 13.48 8.57 -8.58
N SER A 60 12.65 9.60 -8.72
CA SER A 60 12.89 10.93 -8.17
C SER A 60 12.79 11.00 -6.64
N VAL A 61 12.34 9.93 -5.98
CA VAL A 61 12.25 9.86 -4.52
C VAL A 61 12.95 8.60 -3.98
N PRO A 62 13.63 8.70 -2.82
CA PRO A 62 14.39 7.59 -2.26
C PRO A 62 13.52 6.46 -1.69
N ASP A 63 12.27 6.78 -1.33
CA ASP A 63 11.28 5.87 -0.74
C ASP A 63 10.17 5.50 -1.75
N ASN A 64 10.59 5.21 -2.98
CA ASN A 64 9.72 4.78 -4.08
C ASN A 64 9.28 3.31 -3.97
N ILE A 65 8.36 2.89 -4.84
CA ILE A 65 7.76 1.55 -4.80
C ILE A 65 8.77 0.42 -4.99
N VAL A 66 9.84 0.62 -5.76
CA VAL A 66 10.89 -0.39 -5.97
C VAL A 66 11.69 -0.57 -4.69
N VAL A 67 12.09 0.53 -4.04
CA VAL A 67 12.77 0.49 -2.73
C VAL A 67 11.86 -0.07 -1.63
N GLY A 68 10.55 0.21 -1.72
CA GLY A 68 9.51 -0.31 -0.84
C GLY A 68 9.46 -1.84 -0.78
N GLN A 69 9.96 -2.55 -1.79
CA GLN A 69 10.02 -4.02 -1.78
C GLN A 69 10.97 -4.59 -0.71
N SER A 70 11.88 -3.78 -0.15
CA SER A 70 12.66 -4.15 1.04
C SER A 70 11.77 -4.54 2.23
N GLN A 71 10.55 -4.00 2.31
CA GLN A 71 9.56 -4.37 3.31
C GLN A 71 9.09 -5.82 3.16
N ARG A 72 9.03 -6.38 1.95
CA ARG A 72 8.73 -7.81 1.79
C ARG A 72 9.84 -8.67 2.37
N LYS A 73 11.10 -8.32 2.10
CA LYS A 73 12.26 -9.07 2.60
C LYS A 73 12.30 -9.09 4.14
N ALA A 74 12.07 -7.94 4.78
CA ALA A 74 11.99 -7.88 6.24
C ALA A 74 10.85 -8.76 6.78
N MET A 75 9.68 -8.72 6.13
CA MET A 75 8.53 -9.53 6.54
C MET A 75 8.82 -11.04 6.42
N LEU A 76 9.43 -11.48 5.32
CA LEU A 76 9.83 -12.88 5.15
C LEU A 76 10.84 -13.31 6.22
N SER A 77 11.76 -12.44 6.60
CA SER A 77 12.68 -12.70 7.71
C SER A 77 11.96 -12.87 9.06
N ASP A 78 10.92 -12.09 9.31
CA ASP A 78 10.11 -12.20 10.54
C ASP A 78 9.30 -13.50 10.57
N ILE A 79 8.80 -13.95 9.40
CA ILE A 79 8.13 -15.25 9.22
C ILE A 79 9.11 -16.40 9.48
N ASP A 80 10.29 -16.37 8.87
CA ASP A 80 11.32 -17.40 9.05
C ASP A 80 11.80 -17.51 10.51
N ALA A 81 11.82 -16.37 11.23
CA ALA A 81 12.16 -16.32 12.65
C ALA A 81 11.03 -16.77 13.59
N GLY A 82 9.83 -17.06 13.07
CA GLY A 82 8.65 -17.42 13.86
C GLY A 82 8.10 -16.25 14.69
N ILE A 83 8.40 -15.01 14.30
CA ILE A 83 7.90 -13.78 14.95
C ILE A 83 6.54 -13.38 14.37
N ALA A 84 6.30 -13.73 13.11
CA ALA A 84 5.10 -13.36 12.35
C ALA A 84 4.09 -14.51 12.25
N GLU A 85 2.80 -14.15 12.20
CA GLU A 85 1.68 -15.05 11.92
C GLU A 85 1.05 -14.67 10.58
N LEU A 86 0.66 -15.66 9.78
CA LEU A 86 0.06 -15.41 8.45
C LEU A 86 -1.46 -15.54 8.45
N ASP A 87 -2.04 -16.15 9.47
CA ASP A 87 -3.50 -16.28 9.58
C ASP A 87 -4.18 -14.89 9.74
N PRO A 88 -5.45 -14.74 9.33
CA PRO A 88 -6.33 -15.76 8.75
C PRO A 88 -6.19 -15.95 7.23
N ASP A 89 -5.71 -14.95 6.48
CA ASP A 89 -5.82 -14.95 5.02
C ASP A 89 -4.48 -15.18 4.29
N GLY A 90 -3.39 -15.34 5.05
CA GLY A 90 -2.03 -15.44 4.53
C GLY A 90 -1.53 -16.87 4.35
N SER A 91 -0.45 -16.98 3.57
CA SER A 91 0.37 -18.19 3.46
C SER A 91 1.77 -17.78 3.04
N VAL A 92 2.78 -18.62 3.30
CA VAL A 92 4.18 -18.30 2.94
C VAL A 92 4.28 -18.03 1.44
N SER A 93 3.66 -18.87 0.61
CA SER A 93 3.65 -18.69 -0.85
C SER A 93 2.96 -17.41 -1.32
N LEU A 94 2.01 -16.88 -0.55
CA LEU A 94 1.42 -15.56 -0.81
C LEU A 94 2.37 -14.43 -0.39
N ALA A 95 2.99 -14.56 0.79
CA ALA A 95 3.95 -13.60 1.31
C ALA A 95 5.18 -13.44 0.39
N GLU A 96 5.68 -14.53 -0.21
CA GLU A 96 6.82 -14.54 -1.13
C GLU A 96 6.58 -13.73 -2.41
N ARG A 97 5.32 -13.67 -2.85
CA ARG A 97 4.93 -13.00 -4.11
C ARG A 97 4.23 -11.66 -3.90
N PHE A 98 4.17 -11.15 -2.68
CA PHE A 98 3.64 -9.82 -2.45
C PHE A 98 4.41 -8.76 -3.20
N ILE A 99 3.68 -7.74 -3.67
CA ILE A 99 4.24 -6.48 -4.18
C ILE A 99 3.82 -5.39 -3.21
N MET A 100 4.80 -4.80 -2.53
CA MET A 100 4.58 -3.80 -1.49
C MET A 100 4.23 -2.45 -2.12
N PHE A 101 3.16 -1.81 -1.66
CA PHE A 101 2.76 -0.49 -2.15
C PHE A 101 2.67 0.58 -1.07
N GLY A 102 2.76 0.21 0.20
CA GLY A 102 2.78 1.19 1.27
C GLY A 102 3.13 0.62 2.63
N ILE A 103 3.29 1.55 3.56
CA ILE A 103 3.53 1.28 4.97
C ILE A 103 2.81 2.33 5.80
N SER A 104 2.35 1.94 6.98
CA SER A 104 1.84 2.88 7.99
C SER A 104 2.95 3.26 8.97
N PHE A 105 2.83 4.44 9.60
CA PHE A 105 3.75 4.86 10.65
C PHE A 105 3.69 4.02 11.93
N ASN A 106 2.72 3.10 12.04
CA ASN A 106 2.66 2.09 13.09
C ASN A 106 3.00 0.68 12.59
N GLY A 107 3.71 0.55 11.46
CA GLY A 107 4.35 -0.70 11.07
C GLY A 107 3.49 -1.66 10.24
N HIS A 108 2.20 -1.39 10.02
CA HIS A 108 1.42 -2.13 9.03
C HIS A 108 2.00 -1.95 7.63
N ARG A 109 1.94 -3.03 6.87
CA ARG A 109 2.46 -3.13 5.51
C ARG A 109 1.31 -3.43 4.56
N PHE A 110 1.32 -2.84 3.37
CA PHE A 110 0.24 -3.00 2.40
C PHE A 110 0.79 -3.58 1.10
N ALA A 111 0.13 -4.61 0.59
CA ALA A 111 0.61 -5.37 -0.55
C ALA A 111 -0.50 -5.85 -1.50
N TRP A 112 -0.13 -6.07 -2.76
CA TRP A 112 -0.92 -6.82 -3.72
C TRP A 112 -0.42 -8.25 -3.87
N ASP A 113 -1.28 -9.18 -4.32
CA ASP A 113 -0.83 -10.48 -4.84
C ASP A 113 -0.15 -10.30 -6.21
N GLY A 114 1.17 -10.41 -6.25
CA GLY A 114 1.98 -10.24 -7.47
C GLY A 114 1.83 -11.36 -8.51
N ALA A 115 1.17 -12.49 -8.19
CA ALA A 115 0.85 -13.51 -9.19
C ALA A 115 -0.51 -13.27 -9.88
N SER A 116 -1.31 -12.32 -9.37
CA SER A 116 -2.58 -11.96 -9.99
C SER A 116 -2.39 -11.50 -11.44
N LYS A 117 -3.38 -11.82 -12.27
CA LYS A 117 -3.49 -11.36 -13.67
C LYS A 117 -4.62 -10.33 -13.85
N SER A 118 -5.21 -9.88 -12.75
CA SER A 118 -6.22 -8.83 -12.73
C SER A 118 -5.55 -7.46 -12.81
N ASP A 119 -6.17 -6.54 -13.57
CA ASP A 119 -5.75 -5.13 -13.63
C ASP A 119 -5.86 -4.45 -12.25
N ASP A 120 -6.75 -4.95 -11.39
CA ASP A 120 -6.78 -4.65 -9.96
C ASP A 120 -6.70 -5.96 -9.15
N PRO A 121 -5.54 -6.32 -8.58
CA PRO A 121 -5.36 -7.52 -7.77
C PRO A 121 -5.92 -7.34 -6.35
N GLY A 122 -6.05 -8.45 -5.62
CA GLY A 122 -6.41 -8.42 -4.21
C GLY A 122 -5.38 -7.63 -3.37
N VAL A 123 -5.87 -6.79 -2.46
CA VAL A 123 -5.07 -6.05 -1.48
C VAL A 123 -5.07 -6.76 -0.14
N TYR A 124 -3.89 -6.76 0.48
CA TYR A 124 -3.66 -7.34 1.79
C TYR A 124 -3.04 -6.31 2.74
N VAL A 125 -3.51 -6.33 3.98
CA VAL A 125 -2.85 -5.69 5.12
C VAL A 125 -2.08 -6.76 5.87
N VAL A 126 -0.80 -6.48 6.08
CA VAL A 126 0.07 -7.25 6.95
C VAL A 126 0.21 -6.45 8.24
N GLY A 127 -0.18 -7.08 9.36
CA GLY A 127 -0.17 -6.48 10.69
C GLY A 127 1.20 -5.96 11.12
N GLU A 128 1.24 -5.13 12.16
CA GLU A 128 2.50 -4.77 12.83
C GLU A 128 3.27 -6.04 13.22
N ASN A 129 4.59 -6.06 12.99
CA ASN A 129 5.46 -7.24 13.16
C ASN A 129 4.98 -8.50 12.39
N ALA A 130 4.17 -8.29 11.34
CA ALA A 130 3.53 -9.35 10.58
C ALA A 130 2.70 -10.31 11.43
N LEU A 131 1.98 -9.80 12.44
CA LEU A 131 1.06 -10.57 13.29
C LEU A 131 -0.32 -10.79 12.63
N GLY A 132 -0.32 -11.21 11.37
CA GLY A 132 -1.51 -11.59 10.62
C GLY A 132 -1.60 -10.92 9.25
N VAL A 133 -2.18 -11.65 8.29
CA VAL A 133 -2.49 -11.16 6.95
C VAL A 133 -3.99 -11.13 6.78
N ARG A 134 -4.51 -9.99 6.31
CA ARG A 134 -5.94 -9.79 6.06
C ARG A 134 -6.19 -9.28 4.65
N SER A 135 -7.13 -9.90 3.96
CA SER A 135 -7.62 -9.37 2.68
C SER A 135 -8.52 -8.15 2.94
N VAL A 136 -8.32 -7.08 2.19
CA VAL A 136 -9.06 -5.81 2.34
C VAL A 136 -10.08 -5.60 1.24
N GLY A 137 -9.79 -6.11 0.05
CA GLY A 137 -10.59 -5.87 -1.15
C GLY A 137 -9.76 -6.00 -2.41
N VAL A 138 -10.22 -5.38 -3.48
CA VAL A 138 -9.62 -5.45 -4.82
C VAL A 138 -9.14 -4.05 -5.20
N GLY A 139 -7.89 -3.97 -5.67
CA GLY A 139 -7.26 -2.73 -6.09
C GLY A 139 -7.10 -1.70 -4.96
N PHE A 140 -6.57 -0.55 -5.33
CA PHE A 140 -6.39 0.58 -4.44
C PHE A 140 -7.73 1.19 -3.99
N SER A 141 -8.78 1.11 -4.81
CA SER A 141 -10.13 1.54 -4.42
C SER A 141 -10.69 0.71 -3.26
N GLY A 142 -10.61 -0.63 -3.35
CA GLY A 142 -11.03 -1.52 -2.26
C GLY A 142 -10.20 -1.32 -0.99
N PHE A 143 -8.91 -1.01 -1.13
CA PHE A 143 -8.07 -0.60 -0.01
C PHE A 143 -8.61 0.66 0.68
N MET A 144 -8.88 1.72 -0.08
CA MET A 144 -9.41 2.98 0.44
C MET A 144 -10.75 2.79 1.15
N ASP A 145 -11.65 2.01 0.56
CA ASP A 145 -12.92 1.65 1.18
C ASP A 145 -12.70 0.91 2.50
N GLY A 146 -11.76 -0.04 2.55
CA GLY A 146 -11.47 -0.82 3.75
C GLY A 146 -10.92 0.03 4.89
N VAL A 147 -9.92 0.88 4.63
CA VAL A 147 -9.24 1.66 5.68
C VAL A 147 -10.01 2.92 6.09
N CYS A 148 -10.83 3.50 5.20
CA CYS A 148 -11.63 4.68 5.49
C CYS A 148 -13.06 4.38 5.95
N ALA A 149 -13.53 3.12 5.91
CA ALA A 149 -14.82 2.71 6.44
C ALA A 149 -14.72 2.10 7.86
N GLN A 150 -15.87 1.71 8.43
CA GLN A 150 -15.99 1.03 9.73
C GLN A 150 -15.16 -0.25 9.88
N ALA A 151 -14.66 -0.81 8.78
CA ALA A 151 -13.80 -1.99 8.77
C ALA A 151 -12.36 -1.72 9.25
N SER A 152 -11.94 -0.46 9.47
CA SER A 152 -10.58 -0.13 9.90
C SER A 152 -10.14 -0.87 11.18
N SER A 153 -11.05 -1.04 12.15
CA SER A 153 -10.78 -1.76 13.40
C SER A 153 -10.43 -3.25 13.18
N GLN A 154 -10.97 -3.86 12.12
CA GLN A 154 -10.70 -5.26 11.77
C GLN A 154 -9.37 -5.40 11.02
N LEU A 155 -8.95 -4.35 10.32
CA LEU A 155 -7.77 -4.36 9.45
C LEU A 155 -6.51 -3.87 10.15
N LEU A 156 -6.62 -2.80 10.95
CA LEU A 156 -5.51 -2.10 11.58
C LEU A 156 -5.45 -2.34 13.10
N GLY A 157 -6.48 -2.98 13.67
CA GLY A 157 -6.56 -3.34 15.08
C GLY A 157 -7.70 -2.65 15.84
N PRO A 158 -8.10 -3.19 17.01
CA PRO A 158 -9.38 -2.86 17.67
C PRO A 158 -9.50 -1.40 18.15
N SER A 159 -8.38 -0.70 18.31
CA SER A 159 -8.35 0.70 18.75
C SER A 159 -8.52 1.70 17.59
N TYR A 160 -8.63 1.24 16.35
CA TYR A 160 -8.76 2.11 15.19
C TYR A 160 -10.21 2.53 14.94
N GLU A 161 -10.44 3.84 14.89
CA GLU A 161 -11.59 4.42 14.22
C GLU A 161 -11.37 4.44 12.70
N PRO A 162 -12.42 4.60 11.87
CA PRO A 162 -12.27 4.79 10.43
C PRO A 162 -11.31 5.92 10.11
N LEU A 163 -10.36 5.66 9.20
CA LEU A 163 -9.40 6.68 8.81
C LEU A 163 -10.09 7.79 8.01
N ARG A 164 -9.82 9.05 8.33
CA ARG A 164 -10.35 10.18 7.56
C ARG A 164 -9.72 10.20 6.17
N PRO A 165 -10.48 10.29 5.07
CA PRO A 165 -9.93 10.33 3.71
C PRO A 165 -9.30 11.70 3.40
N GLN A 166 -8.18 11.98 4.07
CA GLN A 166 -7.42 13.21 3.97
C GLN A 166 -6.00 12.87 3.52
N LEU A 167 -5.59 13.45 2.40
CA LEU A 167 -4.24 13.33 1.85
C LEU A 167 -3.44 14.57 2.21
N LYS A 168 -2.24 14.34 2.75
CA LYS A 168 -1.25 15.40 2.95
C LYS A 168 -0.06 15.15 2.04
N PRO A 169 0.19 16.01 1.03
CA PRO A 169 1.38 15.94 0.18
C PRO A 169 2.67 15.91 1.03
N LEU A 170 3.62 15.07 0.63
CA LEU A 170 4.93 15.00 1.27
C LEU A 170 6.00 15.58 0.35
N PRO A 171 6.49 16.80 0.60
CA PRO A 171 7.57 17.35 -0.19
C PRO A 171 8.86 16.53 -0.01
N ILE A 172 9.71 16.56 -1.03
CA ILE A 172 11.10 16.10 -0.92
C ILE A 172 11.81 17.13 -0.04
N LYS A 173 12.38 16.69 1.09
CA LYS A 173 13.28 17.56 1.86
C LYS A 173 14.57 17.69 1.06
N GLU A 174 14.91 18.92 0.70
CA GLU A 174 16.22 19.28 0.12
C GLU A 174 17.39 18.93 1.05
#